data_AF-A0A9P1DP57-F1
#
_entry.id   AF-A0A9P1DP57-F1
#
_cell.length_a   1.000
_cell.length_b   1.000
_cell.length_c   1.000
_cell.angle_alpha   90.00
_cell.angle_beta   90.00
_cell.angle_gamma   90.00
#
_symmetry.space_group_name_H-M   'P 1'
#
loop_
_entity.id
_entity.type
_entity.pdbx_description
1 polymer ?
#
loop_
_entity_poly.entity_id
_entity_poly.type
_entity_poly.pdbx_seq_one_letter_code
_entity_poly.pdbx_strand_id
1 'polypeptide(L)'
;MASSLRQKNELDRAIRTMERAVGMCTKAEYHHPAMAVETARARINLAATLSEAKRHRAALMAIKKAQGTLQRVLTWADDCEGREDPAVRSIGEEARTLRCAALVAESIQMELCPGPTVDVVSGGYDAQLAPLSPSQSQVLPQIKREKKPPAGAAAVPTGAGTGAEQGRARRAGPAESQRPAPVKVNLRPRVVEERTDVFSEFLRNVEAERVARLGALNDNWEDQAKRRLGQVHRRTQLALDLMGDEELKEKRYTNTGHQVFMKAMKKANKCWSDPILVHEAAKEKATPEICQIRKLNRRLYVKPPTPPPVQPPKPKVDQALASNLRSNHARSSIKAEH
;
A
#
# COMPACT_ATOMS: atom_id res chain seq x y z
N MET A 1 15.40 7.70 9.60
CA MET A 1 14.81 9.06 9.77
C MET A 1 13.59 9.28 8.89
N ALA A 2 13.68 9.15 7.56
CA ALA A 2 12.55 9.37 6.65
C ALA A 2 11.30 8.55 6.98
N SER A 3 11.46 7.26 7.34
CA SER A 3 10.32 6.40 7.74
C SER A 3 9.61 6.91 9.00
N SER A 4 10.32 7.53 9.94
CA SER A 4 9.71 8.13 11.13
C SER A 4 8.93 9.40 10.81
N LEU A 5 9.43 10.24 9.88
CA LEU A 5 8.70 11.42 9.40
C LEU A 5 7.44 11.02 8.63
N ARG A 6 7.51 9.94 7.86
CA ARG A 6 6.36 9.34 7.16
C ARG A 6 5.27 8.87 8.15
N GLN A 7 5.66 8.18 9.22
CA GLN A 7 4.71 7.77 10.28
C GLN A 7 4.03 8.96 10.98
N LYS A 8 4.72 10.11 11.07
CA LYS A 8 4.18 11.35 11.63
C LYS A 8 3.38 12.19 10.62
N ASN A 9 3.17 11.67 9.41
CA ASN A 9 2.51 12.38 8.30
C ASN A 9 3.19 13.70 7.88
N GLU A 10 4.48 13.88 8.19
CA GLU A 10 5.28 15.04 7.75
C GLU A 10 5.86 14.79 6.34
N LEU A 11 4.98 14.58 5.36
CA LEU A 11 5.35 14.04 4.04
C LEU A 11 6.36 14.92 3.27
N ASP A 12 6.23 16.25 3.29
CA ASP A 12 7.18 17.13 2.59
C ASP A 12 8.60 17.07 3.17
N ARG A 13 8.72 16.92 4.49
CA ARG A 13 10.03 16.73 5.15
C ARG A 13 10.59 15.36 4.82
N ALA A 14 9.75 14.32 4.85
CA ALA A 14 10.15 12.97 4.46
C ALA A 14 10.66 12.92 3.02
N ILE A 15 9.97 13.58 2.08
CA ILE A 15 10.39 13.70 0.67
C ILE A 15 11.77 14.36 0.56
N ARG A 16 11.98 15.54 1.17
CA ARG A 16 13.28 16.23 1.14
C ARG A 16 14.42 15.41 1.74
N THR A 17 14.13 14.61 2.77
CA THR A 17 15.11 13.69 3.37
C THR A 17 15.43 12.53 2.42
N MET A 18 14.41 11.97 1.76
CA MET A 18 14.59 10.89 0.79
C MET A 18 15.31 11.35 -0.49
N GLU A 19 15.00 12.54 -1.00
CA GLU A 19 15.70 13.14 -2.15
C GLU A 19 17.19 13.34 -1.86
N ARG A 20 17.53 13.81 -0.65
CA ARG A 20 18.92 13.90 -0.19
C ARG A 20 19.60 12.52 -0.14
N ALA A 21 18.91 11.51 0.40
CA ALA A 21 19.43 10.14 0.43
C ALA A 21 19.70 9.59 -0.97
N VAL A 22 18.73 9.74 -1.90
CA VAL A 22 18.89 9.34 -3.30
C VAL A 22 20.05 10.10 -3.96
N GLY A 23 20.21 11.39 -3.67
CA GLY A 23 21.31 12.20 -4.18
C GLY A 23 22.69 11.71 -3.71
N MET A 24 22.80 11.22 -2.48
CA MET A 24 24.05 10.61 -1.98
C MET A 24 24.33 9.27 -2.66
N CYS A 25 23.31 8.39 -2.75
CA CYS A 25 23.45 7.08 -3.39
C CYS A 25 23.78 7.19 -4.89
N THR A 26 23.16 8.15 -5.59
CA THR A 26 23.37 8.34 -7.04
C THR A 26 24.82 8.67 -7.39
N LYS A 27 25.56 9.35 -6.50
CA LYS A 27 27.00 9.61 -6.70
C LYS A 27 27.85 8.34 -6.64
N ALA A 28 27.40 7.36 -5.86
CA ALA A 28 28.08 6.07 -5.68
C ALA A 28 27.58 4.98 -6.64
N GLU A 29 26.49 5.21 -7.37
CA GLU A 29 25.82 4.23 -8.25
C GLU A 29 26.77 3.59 -9.27
N TYR A 30 27.75 4.34 -9.80
CA TYR A 30 28.67 3.86 -10.83
C TYR A 30 29.89 3.10 -10.29
N HIS A 31 30.09 3.05 -8.98
CA HIS A 31 31.30 2.46 -8.40
C HIS A 31 31.16 0.94 -8.19
N HIS A 32 29.95 0.48 -7.81
CA HIS A 32 29.72 -0.91 -7.47
C HIS A 32 28.24 -1.31 -7.70
N PRO A 33 27.94 -2.50 -8.26
CA PRO A 33 26.58 -2.93 -8.55
C PRO A 33 25.69 -2.98 -7.30
N ALA A 34 26.22 -3.37 -6.14
CA ALA A 34 25.48 -3.30 -4.87
C ALA A 34 25.04 -1.86 -4.51
N MET A 35 25.85 -0.84 -4.81
CA MET A 35 25.46 0.57 -4.59
C MET A 35 24.36 1.01 -5.56
N ALA A 36 24.35 0.45 -6.77
CA ALA A 36 23.26 0.67 -7.73
C ALA A 36 21.94 0.05 -7.24
N VAL A 37 21.98 -1.15 -6.65
CA VAL A 37 20.81 -1.80 -6.03
C VAL A 37 20.26 -0.95 -4.87
N GLU A 38 21.14 -0.46 -3.98
CA GLU A 38 20.73 0.43 -2.88
C GLU A 38 20.17 1.77 -3.37
N THR A 39 20.74 2.32 -4.46
CA THR A 39 20.21 3.53 -5.10
C THR A 39 18.80 3.28 -5.64
N ALA A 40 18.55 2.13 -6.28
CA ALA A 40 17.23 1.75 -6.76
C ALA A 40 16.23 1.56 -5.61
N ARG A 41 16.64 0.90 -4.51
CA ARG A 41 15.85 0.75 -3.28
C ARG A 41 15.46 2.11 -2.70
N ALA A 42 16.41 3.05 -2.61
CA ALA A 42 16.15 4.41 -2.16
C ALA A 42 15.15 5.15 -3.08
N ARG A 43 15.24 4.96 -4.40
CA ARG A 43 14.29 5.54 -5.38
C ARG A 43 12.89 4.95 -5.25
N ILE A 44 12.74 3.64 -5.02
CA ILE A 44 11.43 3.00 -4.77
C ILE A 44 10.81 3.53 -3.47
N ASN A 45 11.61 3.67 -2.41
CA ASN A 45 11.15 4.26 -1.15
C ASN A 45 10.73 5.74 -1.31
N LEU A 46 11.45 6.51 -2.13
CA LEU A 46 11.06 7.88 -2.49
C LEU A 46 9.76 7.89 -3.31
N ALA A 47 9.57 6.95 -4.22
CA ALA A 47 8.32 6.82 -4.97
C ALA A 47 7.14 6.53 -4.05
N ALA A 48 7.32 5.69 -3.04
CA ALA A 48 6.29 5.42 -2.03
C ALA A 48 5.90 6.69 -1.26
N THR A 49 6.87 7.49 -0.78
CA THR A 49 6.58 8.75 -0.09
C THR A 49 5.94 9.80 -1.00
N LEU A 50 6.34 9.85 -2.28
CA LEU A 50 5.71 10.72 -3.29
C LEU A 50 4.26 10.31 -3.58
N SER A 51 3.98 9.00 -3.62
CA SER A 51 2.63 8.49 -3.85
C SER A 51 1.69 8.81 -2.68
N GLU A 52 2.15 8.66 -1.44
CA GLU A 52 1.39 9.07 -0.24
C GLU A 52 1.09 10.57 -0.23
N ALA A 53 2.00 11.39 -0.75
CA ALA A 53 1.80 12.83 -0.93
C ALA A 53 0.95 13.20 -2.17
N LYS A 54 0.29 12.23 -2.82
CA LYS A 54 -0.52 12.39 -4.03
C LYS A 54 0.25 12.97 -5.24
N ARG A 55 1.58 12.86 -5.26
CA ARG A 55 2.44 13.33 -6.37
C ARG A 55 2.68 12.19 -7.35
N HIS A 56 1.60 11.69 -7.98
CA HIS A 56 1.63 10.40 -8.65
C HIS A 56 2.60 10.33 -9.84
N ARG A 57 2.66 11.40 -10.65
CA ARG A 57 3.58 11.52 -11.78
C ARG A 57 5.06 11.52 -11.37
N ALA A 58 5.40 12.20 -10.27
CA ALA A 58 6.77 12.21 -9.76
C ALA A 58 7.18 10.83 -9.23
N ALA A 59 6.26 10.11 -8.58
CA ALA A 59 6.49 8.74 -8.15
C ALA A 59 6.75 7.81 -9.35
N LEU A 60 5.96 7.90 -10.43
CA LEU A 60 6.19 7.13 -11.66
C LEU A 60 7.59 7.37 -12.25
N MET A 61 8.01 8.63 -12.33
CA MET A 61 9.36 8.96 -12.82
C MET A 61 10.46 8.36 -11.94
N ALA A 62 10.28 8.35 -10.61
CA ALA A 62 11.23 7.72 -9.69
C ALA A 62 11.27 6.19 -9.86
N ILE A 63 10.12 5.54 -10.06
CA ILE A 63 10.02 4.10 -10.33
C ILE A 63 10.72 3.74 -11.64
N LYS A 64 10.48 4.48 -12.72
CA LYS A 64 11.13 4.25 -14.02
C LYS A 64 12.66 4.38 -13.94
N LYS A 65 13.16 5.38 -13.21
CA LYS A 65 14.60 5.51 -12.95
C LYS A 65 15.16 4.33 -12.15
N ALA A 66 14.43 3.83 -11.15
CA ALA A 66 14.84 2.65 -10.40
C ALA A 66 14.89 1.40 -11.30
N GLN A 67 13.88 1.19 -12.15
CA GLN A 67 13.85 0.08 -13.11
C GLN A 67 15.04 0.13 -14.08
N GLY A 68 15.38 1.31 -14.62
CA GLY A 68 16.55 1.47 -15.49
C GLY A 68 17.85 1.07 -14.80
N THR A 69 18.06 1.50 -13.55
CA THR A 69 19.22 1.10 -12.75
C THR A 69 19.26 -0.42 -12.52
N LEU A 70 18.13 -1.01 -12.11
CA LEU A 70 18.05 -2.45 -11.86
C LEU A 70 18.29 -3.26 -13.14
N GLN A 71 17.79 -2.82 -14.29
CA GLN A 71 18.06 -3.47 -15.57
C GLN A 71 19.55 -3.49 -15.89
N ARG A 72 20.29 -2.41 -15.61
CA ARG A 72 21.76 -2.37 -15.80
C ARG A 72 22.50 -3.33 -14.86
N VAL A 73 22.03 -3.47 -13.62
CA VAL A 73 22.62 -4.44 -12.67
C VAL A 73 22.35 -5.87 -13.13
N LEU A 74 21.17 -6.15 -13.66
CA LEU A 74 20.83 -7.47 -14.18
C LEU A 74 21.66 -7.82 -15.41
N THR A 75 21.80 -6.92 -16.39
CA THR A 75 22.69 -7.17 -17.54
C THR A 75 24.13 -7.41 -17.10
N TRP A 76 24.62 -6.65 -16.12
CA TRP A 76 25.95 -6.88 -15.54
C TRP A 76 26.08 -8.26 -14.87
N ALA A 77 25.05 -8.70 -14.15
CA ALA A 77 25.04 -10.01 -13.50
C ALA A 77 25.03 -11.14 -14.54
N ASP A 78 24.23 -11.01 -15.61
CA ASP A 78 24.15 -11.96 -16.72
C ASP A 78 25.51 -12.06 -17.45
N ASP A 79 26.20 -10.94 -17.69
CA ASP A 79 27.54 -10.91 -18.29
C ASP A 79 28.60 -11.62 -17.41
N CYS A 80 28.35 -11.71 -16.10
CA CYS A 80 29.22 -12.36 -15.13
C CYS A 80 28.89 -13.85 -14.89
N GLU A 81 27.78 -14.40 -15.42
CA GLU A 81 27.30 -15.76 -15.10
C GLU A 81 28.32 -16.87 -15.43
N GLY A 82 29.30 -16.61 -16.29
CA GLY A 82 30.43 -17.53 -16.54
C GLY A 82 31.39 -17.72 -15.35
N ARG A 83 31.28 -16.91 -14.30
CA ARG A 83 32.03 -17.06 -13.04
C ARG A 83 31.04 -17.42 -11.95
N GLU A 84 31.19 -18.60 -11.34
CA GLU A 84 30.36 -19.07 -10.23
C GLU A 84 30.59 -18.28 -8.92
N ASP A 85 30.61 -16.94 -8.99
CA ASP A 85 30.76 -16.09 -7.83
C ASP A 85 29.41 -15.97 -7.08
N PRO A 86 29.30 -16.48 -5.84
CA PRO A 86 28.06 -16.38 -5.07
C PRO A 86 27.63 -14.94 -4.78
N ALA A 87 28.56 -13.98 -4.76
CA ALA A 87 28.24 -12.57 -4.54
C ALA A 87 27.47 -11.97 -5.73
N VAL A 88 27.87 -12.30 -6.96
CA VAL A 88 27.18 -11.87 -8.18
C VAL A 88 25.75 -12.41 -8.20
N ARG A 89 25.57 -13.70 -7.88
CA ARG A 89 24.25 -14.34 -7.82
C ARG A 89 23.33 -13.68 -6.80
N SER A 90 23.84 -13.42 -5.59
CA SER A 90 23.10 -12.74 -4.52
C SER A 90 22.63 -11.34 -4.94
N ILE A 91 23.52 -10.53 -5.53
CA ILE A 91 23.18 -9.19 -6.04
C ILE A 91 22.14 -9.28 -7.17
N GLY A 92 22.28 -10.25 -8.08
CA GLY A 92 21.34 -10.48 -9.18
C GLY A 92 19.94 -10.88 -8.69
N GLU A 93 19.85 -11.79 -7.72
CA GLU A 93 18.59 -12.19 -7.09
C GLU A 93 17.89 -11.04 -6.37
N GLU A 94 18.65 -10.21 -5.65
CA GLU A 94 18.12 -9.01 -5.00
C GLU A 94 17.60 -8.01 -6.03
N ALA A 95 18.36 -7.77 -7.10
CA ALA A 95 17.96 -6.88 -8.19
C ALA A 95 16.68 -7.37 -8.91
N ARG A 96 16.56 -8.69 -9.17
CA ARG A 96 15.34 -9.29 -9.73
C ARG A 96 14.13 -9.06 -8.83
N THR A 97 14.29 -9.31 -7.53
CA THR A 97 13.24 -9.12 -6.53
C THR A 97 12.77 -7.66 -6.47
N LEU A 98 13.71 -6.71 -6.41
CA LEU A 98 13.38 -5.28 -6.41
C LEU A 98 12.75 -4.82 -7.71
N ARG A 99 13.13 -5.39 -8.87
CA ARG A 99 12.52 -5.07 -10.15
C ARG A 99 11.06 -5.52 -10.21
N CYS A 100 10.74 -6.71 -9.72
CA CYS A 100 9.35 -7.18 -9.59
C CYS A 100 8.53 -6.24 -8.71
N ALA A 101 9.07 -5.80 -7.57
CA ALA A 101 8.42 -4.81 -6.71
C ALA A 101 8.20 -3.46 -7.42
N ALA A 102 9.19 -3.00 -8.19
CA ALA A 102 9.08 -1.77 -8.98
C ALA A 102 8.01 -1.86 -10.09
N LEU A 103 7.86 -3.01 -10.75
CA LEU A 103 6.82 -3.24 -11.76
C LEU A 103 5.41 -3.22 -11.15
N VAL A 104 5.23 -3.84 -9.98
CA VAL A 104 3.95 -3.79 -9.25
C VAL A 104 3.64 -2.36 -8.79
N ALA A 105 4.65 -1.63 -8.28
CA ALA A 105 4.49 -0.23 -7.91
C ALA A 105 4.11 0.65 -9.11
N GLU A 106 4.71 0.40 -10.29
CA GLU A 106 4.35 1.09 -11.52
C GLU A 106 2.89 0.86 -11.90
N SER A 107 2.42 -0.40 -11.91
CA SER A 107 1.03 -0.70 -12.27
C SER A 107 0.02 -0.02 -11.34
N ILE A 108 0.29 -0.01 -10.04
CA ILE A 108 -0.55 0.69 -9.05
C ILE A 108 -0.58 2.19 -9.35
N GLN A 109 0.58 2.76 -9.69
CA GLN A 109 0.68 4.19 -9.90
C GLN A 109 0.05 4.66 -11.21
N MET A 110 0.04 3.81 -12.25
CA MET A 110 -0.71 4.07 -13.48
C MET A 110 -2.23 4.10 -13.23
N GLU A 111 -2.75 3.22 -12.38
CA GLU A 111 -4.18 3.24 -11.98
C GLU A 111 -4.56 4.53 -11.25
N LEU A 112 -3.65 5.07 -10.42
CA LEU A 112 -3.87 6.28 -9.62
C LEU A 112 -3.70 7.58 -10.39
N CYS A 113 -3.21 7.54 -11.63
CA CYS A 113 -2.94 8.71 -12.44
C CYS A 113 -3.83 8.73 -13.71
N PRO A 114 -5.17 8.85 -13.59
CA PRO A 114 -6.09 8.93 -14.72
C PRO A 114 -6.01 10.31 -15.37
N GLY A 115 -4.86 10.62 -15.98
CA GLY A 115 -4.73 11.72 -16.91
C GLY A 115 -4.67 11.15 -18.33
N PRO A 116 -5.05 11.91 -19.36
CA PRO A 116 -4.78 11.51 -20.73
C PRO A 116 -3.28 11.28 -20.82
N THR A 117 -2.89 10.03 -21.03
CA THR A 117 -1.58 9.68 -21.57
C THR A 117 -1.56 10.30 -22.95
N VAL A 118 -1.33 11.62 -23.04
CA VAL A 118 -0.68 12.18 -24.21
C VAL A 118 0.51 11.28 -24.38
N ASP A 119 0.52 10.53 -25.48
CA ASP A 119 1.54 9.57 -25.83
C ASP A 119 2.89 10.28 -25.74
N VAL A 120 3.48 10.26 -24.55
CA VAL A 120 4.88 10.57 -24.36
C VAL A 120 5.55 9.34 -24.92
N VAL A 121 5.69 9.37 -26.25
CA VAL A 121 6.63 8.59 -27.02
C VAL A 121 7.84 8.39 -26.13
N SER A 122 8.17 7.13 -25.86
CA SER A 122 9.40 6.70 -25.20
C SER A 122 10.60 7.08 -26.09
N GLY A 123 10.79 8.38 -26.33
CA GLY A 123 11.98 8.94 -26.94
C GLY A 123 13.08 8.81 -25.90
N GLY A 124 14.02 7.92 -26.19
CA GLY A 124 15.18 7.64 -25.35
C GLY A 124 15.87 8.93 -24.92
N TYR A 125 15.85 9.22 -23.63
CA TYR A 125 16.72 10.21 -23.02
C TYR A 125 18.06 9.54 -22.68
N ASP A 126 18.74 8.97 -23.67
CA ASP A 126 20.20 8.88 -23.64
C ASP A 126 20.73 10.24 -24.09
N ALA A 127 20.60 11.22 -23.20
CA ALA A 127 21.39 12.44 -23.30
C ALA A 127 22.82 12.05 -22.93
N GLN A 128 23.63 11.77 -23.96
CA GLN A 128 25.08 11.82 -23.91
C GLN A 128 25.50 13.09 -23.15
N LEU A 129 26.10 12.88 -21.97
CA LEU A 129 26.93 13.87 -21.33
C LEU A 129 28.16 14.08 -22.21
N ALA A 130 28.10 15.07 -23.10
CA ALA A 130 29.27 15.59 -23.78
C ALA A 130 30.23 16.20 -22.72
N PRO A 131 31.55 15.97 -22.82
CA PRO A 131 32.51 16.50 -21.87
C PRO A 131 32.68 18.01 -22.10
N LEU A 132 32.27 18.82 -21.13
CA LEU A 132 32.62 20.23 -21.11
C LEU A 132 34.11 20.37 -20.76
N SER A 133 34.90 20.74 -21.77
CA SER A 133 36.24 21.30 -21.62
C SER A 133 36.22 22.58 -20.77
N PRO A 134 37.28 22.85 -19.97
CA PRO A 134 37.34 24.02 -19.11
C PRO A 134 37.85 25.23 -19.89
N SER A 135 37.16 26.37 -19.85
CA SER A 135 37.78 27.68 -20.05
C SER A 135 36.88 28.84 -19.64
N GLN A 136 37.51 29.73 -18.86
CA GLN A 136 37.29 31.17 -18.77
C GLN A 136 36.10 31.70 -17.95
N SER A 137 36.45 32.01 -16.70
CA SER A 137 36.07 33.19 -15.94
C SER A 137 35.55 34.36 -16.78
N GLN A 138 34.32 34.81 -16.48
CA GLN A 138 34.04 36.24 -16.41
C GLN A 138 33.12 36.55 -15.22
N VAL A 139 33.60 37.50 -14.44
CA VAL A 139 32.99 38.16 -13.29
C VAL A 139 32.00 39.20 -13.79
N LEU A 140 30.78 39.28 -13.24
CA LEU A 140 29.99 40.52 -13.05
C LEU A 140 28.70 40.23 -12.22
N PRO A 141 27.97 41.24 -11.69
CA PRO A 141 28.06 41.64 -10.29
C PRO A 141 26.76 41.44 -9.49
N GLN A 142 26.89 41.53 -8.17
CA GLN A 142 25.81 41.41 -7.20
C GLN A 142 24.78 42.55 -7.31
N ILE A 143 23.51 42.20 -7.49
CA ILE A 143 22.38 43.10 -7.31
C ILE A 143 21.79 42.89 -5.91
N LYS A 144 22.05 43.86 -5.03
CA LYS A 144 21.30 44.13 -3.78
C LYS A 144 19.84 44.41 -4.12
N ARG A 145 18.89 43.76 -3.44
CA ARG A 145 17.53 44.29 -3.24
C ARG A 145 17.02 44.05 -1.82
N GLU A 146 16.24 45.02 -1.39
CA GLU A 146 15.99 45.50 -0.03
C GLU A 146 14.95 44.73 0.80
N LYS A 147 14.97 45.01 2.11
CA LYS A 147 13.93 44.77 3.12
C LYS A 147 12.75 45.76 2.97
N LYS A 148 11.50 45.32 3.17
CA LYS A 148 10.65 45.59 4.37
C LYS A 148 9.20 45.04 4.21
N PRO A 149 8.46 44.83 5.33
CA PRO A 149 7.12 44.16 5.45
C PRO A 149 5.99 45.16 5.82
N PRO A 150 4.89 44.83 6.55
CA PRO A 150 3.91 43.70 6.52
C PRO A 150 2.43 44.21 6.39
N ALA A 151 1.47 43.28 6.56
CA ALA A 151 0.09 43.45 7.11
C ALA A 151 -1.08 43.17 6.14
N GLY A 152 -2.11 42.48 6.65
CA GLY A 152 -3.40 42.32 5.99
C GLY A 152 -4.16 41.08 6.44
N ALA A 153 -4.90 41.21 7.54
CA ALA A 153 -5.83 40.22 8.04
C ALA A 153 -7.10 40.11 7.17
N ALA A 154 -7.67 38.91 7.08
CA ALA A 154 -9.10 38.73 6.80
C ALA A 154 -9.58 37.41 7.42
N ALA A 155 -10.44 37.56 8.43
CA ALA A 155 -11.26 36.52 9.04
C ALA A 155 -12.58 36.35 8.26
N VAL A 156 -13.48 35.49 8.80
CA VAL A 156 -14.96 35.36 8.57
C VAL A 156 -15.34 34.12 7.73
N PRO A 157 -16.42 33.36 8.06
CA PRO A 157 -16.87 32.88 9.37
C PRO A 157 -17.34 31.40 9.38
N THR A 158 -17.56 30.94 10.61
CA THR A 158 -18.30 29.76 11.05
C THR A 158 -19.77 29.77 10.59
N GLY A 159 -20.25 28.65 10.07
CA GLY A 159 -21.68 28.38 9.84
C GLY A 159 -22.10 27.13 10.60
N ALA A 160 -22.78 27.34 11.73
CA ALA A 160 -23.47 26.31 12.50
C ALA A 160 -24.82 25.98 11.86
N GLY A 161 -25.17 24.69 11.82
CA GLY A 161 -26.47 24.20 11.36
C GLY A 161 -26.90 22.99 12.19
N THR A 162 -27.63 23.27 13.26
CA THR A 162 -28.39 22.32 14.08
C THR A 162 -29.72 21.95 13.41
N GLY A 163 -30.09 20.67 13.46
CA GLY A 163 -31.45 20.16 13.24
C GLY A 163 -31.43 18.65 13.50
N ALA A 164 -31.85 18.18 14.68
CA ALA A 164 -33.24 17.84 15.01
C ALA A 164 -33.75 16.69 14.12
N GLU A 165 -33.73 15.44 14.57
CA GLU A 165 -34.70 14.77 15.47
C GLU A 165 -35.67 13.89 14.67
N GLN A 166 -36.12 12.81 15.33
CA GLN A 166 -37.18 11.86 14.93
C GLN A 166 -36.74 10.76 13.93
N GLY A 167 -36.91 9.47 14.18
CA GLY A 167 -37.78 8.80 15.14
C GLY A 167 -38.70 7.84 14.39
N ARG A 168 -38.71 6.58 14.85
CA ARG A 168 -39.80 5.59 14.73
C ARG A 168 -40.03 4.79 13.42
N ALA A 169 -39.95 3.48 13.64
CA ALA A 169 -41.06 2.52 13.52
C ALA A 169 -41.03 1.51 12.34
N ARG A 170 -40.82 0.26 12.79
CA ARG A 170 -41.31 -1.02 12.26
C ARG A 170 -42.74 -0.97 11.70
N ARG A 171 -42.95 -1.65 10.55
CA ARG A 171 -44.13 -2.47 10.18
C ARG A 171 -43.70 -3.31 8.96
N ALA A 172 -43.53 -4.62 9.05
CA ALA A 172 -44.56 -5.67 9.04
C ALA A 172 -45.59 -5.47 7.92
N GLY A 173 -45.56 -6.34 6.90
CA GLY A 173 -46.54 -6.44 5.79
C GLY A 173 -47.90 -6.97 6.26
N PRO A 174 -48.67 -7.76 5.47
CA PRO A 174 -48.63 -8.07 4.03
C PRO A 174 -49.96 -7.70 3.33
N ALA A 175 -50.05 -7.76 2.00
CA ALA A 175 -51.32 -8.02 1.29
C ALA A 175 -51.09 -8.22 -0.22
N GLU A 176 -51.14 -9.49 -0.58
CA GLU A 176 -51.39 -10.06 -1.89
C GLU A 176 -52.66 -9.45 -2.52
N SER A 177 -52.51 -8.75 -3.65
CA SER A 177 -53.63 -8.28 -4.45
C SER A 177 -53.49 -8.87 -5.86
N GLN A 178 -54.31 -9.91 -6.09
CA GLN A 178 -54.50 -10.54 -7.39
C GLN A 178 -55.01 -9.51 -8.39
N ARG A 179 -54.18 -9.16 -9.37
CA ARG A 179 -54.63 -8.46 -10.58
C ARG A 179 -54.98 -9.47 -11.67
N PRO A 180 -56.13 -9.34 -12.34
CA PRO A 180 -56.52 -10.22 -13.43
C PRO A 180 -55.61 -10.04 -14.65
N ALA A 181 -55.45 -11.13 -15.39
CA ALA A 181 -54.58 -11.27 -16.55
C ALA A 181 -54.86 -10.23 -17.65
N PRO A 182 -53.83 -9.62 -18.25
CA PRO A 182 -54.01 -8.74 -19.39
C PRO A 182 -54.36 -9.54 -20.66
N VAL A 183 -55.45 -9.14 -21.30
CA VAL A 183 -55.91 -9.63 -22.61
C VAL A 183 -54.84 -9.33 -23.67
N LYS A 184 -54.37 -10.36 -24.36
CA LYS A 184 -53.46 -10.26 -25.51
C LYS A 184 -54.20 -9.66 -26.70
N VAL A 185 -54.07 -8.35 -26.91
CA VAL A 185 -54.48 -7.70 -28.16
C VAL A 185 -53.28 -7.74 -29.11
N ASN A 186 -53.35 -8.63 -30.11
CA ASN A 186 -52.41 -8.69 -31.23
C ASN A 186 -52.59 -7.45 -32.13
N LEU A 187 -51.99 -6.33 -31.76
CA LEU A 187 -51.82 -5.18 -32.63
C LEU A 187 -50.51 -5.35 -33.42
N ARG A 188 -50.66 -5.44 -34.74
CA ARG A 188 -49.53 -5.47 -35.69
C ARG A 188 -48.62 -4.26 -35.44
N PRO A 189 -47.28 -4.43 -35.46
CA PRO A 189 -46.36 -3.32 -35.31
C PRO A 189 -46.48 -2.42 -36.54
N ARG A 190 -47.18 -1.29 -36.41
CA ARG A 190 -46.97 -0.17 -37.32
C ARG A 190 -45.61 0.40 -36.96
N VAL A 191 -44.73 0.48 -37.95
CA VAL A 191 -43.49 1.26 -37.91
C VAL A 191 -43.91 2.72 -37.78
N VAL A 192 -44.20 3.13 -36.54
CA VAL A 192 -44.26 4.54 -36.17
C VAL A 192 -42.81 4.93 -36.07
N GLU A 193 -42.34 5.78 -36.98
CA GLU A 193 -41.09 6.50 -36.78
C GLU A 193 -41.22 7.22 -35.44
N GLU A 194 -40.64 6.61 -34.40
CA GLU A 194 -40.49 7.21 -33.08
C GLU A 194 -39.66 8.46 -33.29
N ARG A 195 -40.33 9.60 -33.43
CA ARG A 195 -39.74 10.88 -33.06
C ARG A 195 -39.47 10.77 -31.57
N THR A 196 -38.30 10.25 -31.22
CA THR A 196 -37.76 10.28 -29.87
C THR A 196 -37.83 11.73 -29.43
N ASP A 197 -38.71 11.98 -28.47
CA ASP A 197 -38.82 13.30 -27.86
C ASP A 197 -37.48 13.60 -27.20
N VAL A 198 -36.76 14.54 -27.79
CA VAL A 198 -35.37 14.89 -27.44
C VAL A 198 -35.26 15.22 -25.95
N PHE A 199 -36.31 15.77 -25.35
CA PHE A 199 -36.35 16.05 -23.91
C PHE A 199 -36.44 14.79 -23.06
N SER A 200 -37.24 13.82 -23.50
CA SER A 200 -37.35 12.52 -22.83
C SER A 200 -36.02 11.74 -22.90
N GLU A 201 -35.33 11.82 -24.03
CA GLU A 201 -33.99 11.24 -24.19
C GLU A 201 -32.94 11.96 -23.32
N PHE A 202 -32.99 13.29 -23.25
CA PHE A 202 -32.11 14.08 -22.38
C PHE A 202 -32.30 13.75 -20.90
N LEU A 203 -33.55 13.67 -20.43
CA LEU A 203 -33.85 13.29 -19.05
C LEU A 203 -33.35 11.88 -18.72
N ARG A 204 -33.52 10.92 -19.65
CA ARG A 204 -32.93 9.58 -19.54
C ARG A 204 -31.40 9.63 -19.43
N ASN A 205 -30.74 10.45 -20.22
CA ASN A 205 -29.28 10.58 -20.20
C ASN A 205 -28.78 11.22 -18.89
N VAL A 206 -29.45 12.25 -18.38
CA VAL A 206 -29.11 12.87 -17.09
C VAL A 206 -29.31 11.90 -15.92
N GLU A 207 -30.38 11.11 -15.96
CA GLU A 207 -30.66 10.09 -14.93
C GLU A 207 -29.63 8.95 -15.00
N ALA A 208 -29.28 8.48 -16.20
CA ALA A 208 -28.24 7.49 -16.40
C ALA A 208 -26.85 7.99 -15.93
N GLU A 209 -26.50 9.25 -16.20
CA GLU A 209 -25.24 9.84 -15.72
C GLU A 209 -25.23 9.96 -14.20
N ARG A 210 -26.37 10.36 -13.59
CA ARG A 210 -26.51 10.43 -12.14
C ARG A 210 -26.36 9.04 -11.50
N VAL A 211 -26.97 8.01 -12.07
CA VAL A 211 -26.84 6.62 -11.63
C VAL A 211 -25.41 6.10 -11.81
N ALA A 212 -24.74 6.42 -12.91
CA ALA A 212 -23.34 6.05 -13.13
C ALA A 212 -22.40 6.72 -12.12
N ARG A 213 -22.62 8.00 -11.80
CA ARG A 213 -21.85 8.71 -10.75
C ARG A 213 -22.11 8.14 -9.37
N LEU A 214 -23.35 7.75 -9.06
CA LEU A 214 -23.70 7.08 -7.80
C LEU A 214 -23.11 5.66 -7.72
N GLY A 215 -23.07 4.92 -8.83
CA GLY A 215 -22.40 3.63 -8.92
C GLY A 215 -20.89 3.73 -8.66
N ALA A 216 -20.23 4.75 -9.21
CA ALA A 216 -18.80 5.00 -8.99
C ALA A 216 -18.46 5.40 -7.54
N LEU A 217 -19.39 6.05 -6.83
CA LEU A 217 -19.24 6.43 -5.42
C LEU A 217 -19.61 5.32 -4.44
N ASN A 218 -20.39 4.33 -4.89
CA ASN A 218 -20.90 3.24 -4.07
C ASN A 218 -20.30 1.87 -4.45
N ASP A 219 -19.26 1.85 -5.29
CA ASP A 219 -18.42 0.68 -5.50
C ASP A 219 -17.70 0.38 -4.19
N ASN A 220 -18.37 -0.44 -3.37
CA ASN A 220 -17.85 -0.92 -2.11
C ASN A 220 -16.52 -1.62 -2.39
N TRP A 221 -15.52 -1.38 -1.55
CA TRP A 221 -14.19 -1.98 -1.69
C TRP A 221 -14.25 -3.51 -1.86
N GLU A 222 -15.29 -4.15 -1.28
CA GLU A 222 -15.58 -5.58 -1.44
C GLU A 222 -15.89 -5.98 -2.88
N ASP A 223 -16.69 -5.19 -3.61
CA ASP A 223 -17.06 -5.50 -4.99
C ASP A 223 -15.92 -5.21 -5.94
N GLN A 224 -15.12 -4.18 -5.67
CA GLN A 224 -13.87 -3.95 -6.39
C GLN A 224 -12.87 -5.11 -6.15
N ALA A 225 -12.77 -5.61 -4.92
CA ALA A 225 -11.96 -6.78 -4.59
C ALA A 225 -12.47 -8.05 -5.30
N LYS A 226 -13.78 -8.30 -5.33
CA LYS A 226 -14.38 -9.42 -6.08
C LYS A 226 -14.12 -9.31 -7.58
N ARG A 227 -14.26 -8.12 -8.17
CA ARG A 227 -13.97 -7.88 -9.60
C ARG A 227 -12.50 -8.14 -9.93
N ARG A 228 -11.58 -7.62 -9.11
CA ARG A 228 -10.13 -7.86 -9.24
C ARG A 228 -9.82 -9.35 -9.10
N LEU A 229 -10.37 -10.02 -8.09
CA LEU A 229 -10.20 -11.45 -7.89
C LEU A 229 -10.71 -12.26 -9.09
N GLY A 230 -11.88 -11.91 -9.63
CA GLY A 230 -12.42 -12.56 -10.84
C GLY A 230 -11.56 -12.32 -12.08
N GLN A 231 -10.96 -11.14 -12.22
CA GLN A 231 -10.04 -10.84 -13.31
C GLN A 231 -8.73 -11.63 -13.19
N VAL A 232 -8.16 -11.70 -11.98
CA VAL A 232 -6.98 -12.53 -11.69
C VAL A 232 -7.30 -14.00 -11.99
N HIS A 233 -8.43 -14.51 -11.54
CA HIS A 233 -8.85 -15.89 -11.79
C HIS A 233 -8.94 -16.21 -13.29
N ARG A 234 -9.63 -15.37 -14.08
CA ARG A 234 -9.70 -15.53 -15.55
C ARG A 234 -8.33 -15.49 -16.21
N ARG A 235 -7.47 -14.55 -15.80
CA ARG A 235 -6.12 -14.42 -16.33
C ARG A 235 -5.27 -15.66 -16.02
N THR A 236 -5.31 -16.15 -14.78
CA THR A 236 -4.58 -17.35 -14.37
C THR A 236 -5.09 -18.57 -15.12
N GLN A 237 -6.40 -18.72 -15.29
CA GLN A 237 -6.97 -19.83 -16.04
C GLN A 237 -6.49 -19.84 -17.51
N LEU A 238 -6.56 -18.69 -18.19
CA LEU A 238 -6.02 -18.57 -19.56
C LEU A 238 -4.52 -18.86 -19.63
N ALA A 239 -3.75 -18.40 -18.63
CA ALA A 239 -2.32 -18.69 -18.55
C ALA A 239 -2.04 -20.19 -18.41
N LEU A 240 -2.81 -20.90 -17.57
CA LEU A 240 -2.71 -22.34 -17.42
C LEU A 240 -3.09 -23.09 -18.70
N ASP A 241 -4.13 -22.63 -19.40
CA ASP A 241 -4.55 -23.21 -20.68
C ASP A 241 -3.47 -23.02 -21.76
N LEU A 242 -2.80 -21.87 -21.78
CA LEU A 242 -1.69 -21.55 -22.70
C LEU A 242 -0.40 -22.33 -22.40
N MET A 243 -0.14 -22.64 -21.13
CA MET A 243 1.06 -23.38 -20.73
C MET A 243 1.06 -24.83 -21.19
N GLY A 244 -0.07 -25.36 -21.68
CA GLY A 244 -0.15 -26.72 -22.24
C GLY A 244 0.15 -27.82 -21.22
N ASP A 245 0.12 -27.50 -19.92
CA ASP A 245 0.56 -28.36 -18.85
C ASP A 245 -0.54 -29.38 -18.53
N GLU A 246 -0.55 -30.49 -19.28
CA GLU A 246 -1.54 -31.56 -19.16
C GLU A 246 -1.60 -32.16 -17.73
N GLU A 247 -0.50 -32.09 -16.98
CA GLU A 247 -0.46 -32.55 -15.58
C GLU A 247 -1.40 -31.72 -14.67
N LEU A 248 -1.49 -30.40 -14.88
CA LEU A 248 -2.40 -29.55 -14.10
C LEU A 248 -3.88 -29.76 -14.47
N LYS A 249 -4.17 -30.37 -15.61
CA LYS A 249 -5.52 -30.77 -16.01
C LYS A 249 -5.94 -32.11 -15.43
N GLU A 250 -5.04 -32.85 -14.79
CA GLU A 250 -5.40 -34.10 -14.15
C GLU A 250 -6.50 -33.90 -13.10
N LYS A 251 -7.40 -34.88 -12.99
CA LYS A 251 -8.56 -34.82 -12.07
C LYS A 251 -8.17 -34.52 -10.64
N ARG A 252 -6.94 -34.86 -10.21
CA ARG A 252 -6.42 -34.59 -8.88
C ARG A 252 -6.34 -33.10 -8.53
N TYR A 253 -6.14 -32.23 -9.53
CA TYR A 253 -6.06 -30.77 -9.35
C TYR A 253 -7.37 -30.03 -9.68
N THR A 254 -8.38 -30.75 -10.16
CA THR A 254 -9.72 -30.17 -10.37
C THR A 254 -10.39 -29.86 -9.02
N ASN A 255 -11.41 -29.00 -9.03
CA ASN A 255 -12.20 -28.69 -7.83
C ASN A 255 -12.77 -29.97 -7.17
N THR A 256 -13.23 -30.93 -7.97
CA THR A 256 -13.71 -32.23 -7.49
C THR A 256 -12.58 -33.05 -6.87
N GLY A 257 -11.41 -33.11 -7.51
CA GLY A 257 -10.22 -33.77 -6.96
C GLY A 257 -9.76 -33.16 -5.65
N HIS A 258 -9.74 -31.83 -5.57
CA HIS A 258 -9.43 -31.09 -4.35
C HIS A 258 -10.42 -31.42 -3.23
N GLN A 259 -11.72 -31.49 -3.51
CA GLN A 259 -12.71 -31.90 -2.50
C GLN A 259 -12.48 -33.33 -1.99
N VAL A 260 -12.19 -34.27 -2.88
CA VAL A 260 -11.88 -35.66 -2.52
C VAL A 260 -10.60 -35.71 -1.68
N PHE A 261 -9.55 -35.02 -2.12
CA PHE A 261 -8.28 -34.92 -1.41
C PHE A 261 -8.46 -34.30 -0.02
N MET A 262 -9.21 -33.19 0.09
CA MET A 262 -9.49 -32.54 1.37
C MET A 262 -10.33 -33.43 2.29
N LYS A 263 -11.29 -34.20 1.75
CA LYS A 263 -12.03 -35.19 2.55
C LYS A 263 -11.11 -36.31 3.04
N ALA A 264 -10.21 -36.81 2.20
CA ALA A 264 -9.21 -37.80 2.58
C ALA A 264 -8.26 -37.27 3.66
N MET A 265 -7.74 -36.05 3.50
CA MET A 265 -6.88 -35.37 4.49
C MET A 265 -7.62 -35.13 5.81
N LYS A 266 -8.89 -34.70 5.77
CA LYS A 266 -9.72 -34.57 6.97
C LYS A 266 -9.90 -35.91 7.69
N LYS A 267 -10.09 -37.00 6.94
CA LYS A 267 -10.18 -38.35 7.52
C LYS A 267 -8.86 -38.83 8.11
N ALA A 268 -7.73 -38.48 7.49
CA ALA A 268 -6.39 -38.83 7.94
C ALA A 268 -5.93 -37.99 9.15
N ASN A 269 -6.52 -36.81 9.37
CA ASN A 269 -6.24 -35.95 10.51
C ASN A 269 -6.75 -36.57 11.82
N LYS A 270 -5.89 -37.35 12.47
CA LYS A 270 -6.15 -38.03 13.75
C LYS A 270 -6.53 -37.07 14.89
N CYS A 271 -6.19 -35.79 14.78
CA CYS A 271 -6.55 -34.75 15.74
C CYS A 271 -8.07 -34.51 15.84
N TRP A 272 -8.85 -34.85 14.81
CA TRP A 272 -10.32 -34.76 14.86
C TRP A 272 -10.95 -36.02 15.46
N SER A 273 -10.22 -37.13 15.52
CA SER A 273 -10.69 -38.38 16.10
C SER A 273 -10.34 -38.55 17.58
N ASP A 274 -9.47 -37.71 18.14
CA ASP A 274 -9.13 -37.75 19.57
C ASP A 274 -10.16 -36.95 20.39
N PRO A 275 -11.03 -37.62 21.18
CA PRO A 275 -12.07 -36.93 21.94
C PRO A 275 -11.49 -35.99 23.01
N ILE A 276 -10.29 -36.27 23.51
CA ILE A 276 -9.64 -35.44 24.53
C ILE A 276 -9.23 -34.11 23.91
N LEU A 277 -8.60 -34.15 22.73
CA LEU A 277 -8.13 -32.95 22.03
C LEU A 277 -9.31 -32.08 21.58
N VAL A 278 -10.42 -32.69 21.15
CA VAL A 278 -11.64 -31.95 20.78
C VAL A 278 -12.24 -31.24 21.99
N HIS A 279 -12.29 -31.89 23.16
CA HIS A 279 -12.75 -31.23 24.39
C HIS A 279 -11.83 -30.10 24.86
N GLU A 280 -10.50 -30.29 24.80
CA GLU A 280 -9.51 -29.24 25.12
C GLU A 280 -9.67 -28.04 24.16
N ALA A 281 -9.83 -28.30 22.86
CA ALA A 281 -10.00 -27.29 21.83
C ALA A 281 -11.30 -26.49 22.00
N ALA A 282 -12.41 -27.17 22.33
CA ALA A 282 -13.69 -26.54 22.62
C ALA A 282 -13.59 -25.60 23.84
N LYS A 283 -12.87 -26.02 24.90
CA LYS A 283 -12.62 -25.20 26.09
C LYS A 283 -11.80 -23.95 25.76
N GLU A 284 -10.80 -24.06 24.89
CA GLU A 284 -9.97 -22.92 24.44
C GLU A 284 -10.58 -22.10 23.30
N LYS A 285 -11.78 -22.44 22.80
CA LYS A 285 -12.41 -21.85 21.60
C LYS A 285 -11.48 -21.87 20.37
N ALA A 286 -10.72 -22.94 20.22
CA ALA A 286 -9.78 -23.15 19.11
C ALA A 286 -10.12 -24.43 18.35
N THR A 287 -9.51 -24.66 17.18
CA THR A 287 -9.64 -25.94 16.48
C THR A 287 -8.67 -26.99 17.06
N PRO A 288 -8.97 -28.30 16.94
CA PRO A 288 -8.12 -29.35 17.49
C PRO A 288 -6.66 -29.27 17.02
N GLU A 289 -6.43 -28.87 15.76
CA GLU A 289 -5.08 -28.69 15.21
C GLU A 289 -4.30 -27.59 15.92
N ILE A 290 -4.94 -26.45 16.18
CA ILE A 290 -4.32 -25.33 16.87
C ILE A 290 -3.97 -25.75 18.31
N CYS A 291 -4.87 -26.48 18.97
CA CYS A 291 -4.63 -27.00 20.31
C CYS A 291 -3.43 -27.98 20.32
N GLN A 292 -3.35 -28.90 19.35
CA GLN A 292 -2.24 -29.84 19.22
C GLN A 292 -0.90 -29.13 18.96
N ILE A 293 -0.89 -28.14 18.06
CA ILE A 293 0.32 -27.34 17.78
C ILE A 293 0.75 -26.58 19.03
N ARG A 294 -0.18 -25.99 19.79
CA ARG A 294 0.14 -25.35 21.07
C ARG A 294 0.76 -26.34 22.06
N LYS A 295 0.21 -27.55 22.14
CA LYS A 295 0.72 -28.62 23.01
C LYS A 295 2.13 -29.06 22.59
N LEU A 296 2.39 -29.19 21.28
CA LEU A 296 3.71 -29.48 20.73
C LEU A 296 4.71 -28.34 20.95
N ASN A 297 4.31 -27.10 20.69
CA ASN A 297 5.15 -25.92 20.93
C ASN A 297 5.49 -25.76 22.41
N ARG A 298 4.58 -26.08 23.34
CA ARG A 298 4.89 -26.09 24.78
C ARG A 298 5.94 -27.14 25.15
N ARG A 299 6.00 -28.27 24.41
CA ARG A 299 7.01 -29.33 24.61
C ARG A 299 8.36 -28.98 23.98
N LEU A 300 8.34 -28.37 22.79
CA LEU A 300 9.54 -27.99 22.05
C LEU A 300 10.19 -26.72 22.59
N TYR A 301 9.37 -25.75 23.00
CA TYR A 301 9.84 -24.47 23.51
C TYR A 301 9.98 -24.53 25.03
N VAL A 302 11.06 -25.15 25.50
CA VAL A 302 11.56 -24.89 26.84
C VAL A 302 12.17 -23.50 26.78
N LYS A 303 11.49 -22.49 27.38
CA LYS A 303 12.11 -21.16 27.55
C LYS A 303 13.49 -21.41 28.15
N PRO A 304 14.60 -21.02 27.48
CA PRO A 304 15.91 -21.12 28.09
C PRO A 304 15.80 -20.42 29.44
N PRO A 305 16.27 -21.04 30.55
CA PRO A 305 16.11 -20.49 31.89
C PRO A 305 16.57 -19.05 31.83
N THR A 306 15.60 -18.14 31.96
CA THR A 306 15.86 -16.72 31.80
C THR A 306 16.97 -16.40 32.79
N PRO A 307 18.14 -15.91 32.33
CA PRO A 307 19.20 -15.55 33.25
C PRO A 307 18.59 -14.61 34.29
N PRO A 308 18.91 -14.80 35.58
CA PRO A 308 18.33 -14.00 36.65
C PRO A 308 18.43 -12.53 36.26
N PRO A 309 17.34 -11.75 36.39
CA PRO A 309 17.31 -10.38 35.91
C PRO A 309 18.54 -9.65 36.43
N VAL A 310 19.41 -9.24 35.50
CA VAL A 310 20.57 -8.40 35.83
C VAL A 310 19.98 -7.20 36.53
N GLN A 311 20.18 -7.10 37.84
CA GLN A 311 19.66 -5.98 38.60
C GLN A 311 20.21 -4.73 37.92
N PRO A 312 19.35 -3.80 37.47
CA PRO A 312 19.83 -2.59 36.82
C PRO A 312 20.83 -1.94 37.78
N PRO A 313 22.03 -1.57 37.30
CA PRO A 313 23.03 -0.94 38.14
C PRO A 313 22.35 0.24 38.82
N LYS A 314 22.31 0.21 40.16
CA LYS A 314 21.70 1.28 40.95
C LYS A 314 22.27 2.59 40.43
N PRO A 315 21.44 3.53 39.93
CA PRO A 315 21.95 4.81 39.46
C PRO A 315 22.73 5.40 40.62
N LYS A 316 24.03 5.65 40.40
CA LYS A 316 24.85 6.42 41.32
C LYS A 316 24.25 7.82 41.31
N VAL A 317 23.32 8.07 42.23
CA VAL A 317 22.81 9.42 42.47
C VAL A 317 24.01 10.19 43.02
N ASP A 318 24.53 11.11 42.20
CA ASP A 318 25.60 12.00 42.61
C ASP A 318 25.17 12.71 43.90
N GLN A 319 25.89 12.43 44.98
CA GLN A 319 25.57 12.87 46.34
C GLN A 319 25.49 14.40 46.47
N ALA A 320 26.07 15.13 45.50
CA ALA A 320 26.04 16.58 45.38
C ALA A 320 24.66 17.16 44.99
N LEU A 321 23.77 16.39 44.36
CA LEU A 321 22.42 16.85 44.01
C LEU A 321 21.43 16.67 45.15
N ALA A 322 21.64 15.68 46.02
CA ALA A 322 20.77 15.40 47.16
C ALA A 322 20.90 16.44 48.29
N SER A 323 22.07 17.08 48.45
CA SER A 323 22.28 18.12 49.47
C SER A 323 21.59 19.44 49.12
N ASN A 324 21.45 19.78 47.83
CA ASN A 324 20.84 21.05 47.39
C ASN A 324 19.30 21.08 47.49
N LEU A 325 18.63 19.93 47.59
CA LEU A 325 17.18 19.88 47.77
C LEU A 325 16.74 20.04 49.22
N ARG A 326 17.61 19.76 50.21
CA ARG A 326 17.27 19.94 51.64
C ARG A 326 17.47 21.38 52.14
N SER A 327 18.33 22.18 51.51
CA SER A 327 18.62 23.54 51.96
C SER A 327 17.54 24.57 51.64
N ASN A 328 16.62 24.28 50.70
CA ASN A 328 15.60 25.23 50.28
C ASN A 328 14.29 25.19 51.10
N HIS A 329 14.09 24.22 52.00
CA HIS A 329 12.90 24.17 52.86
C HIS A 329 13.05 24.89 54.22
N ALA A 330 14.27 25.32 54.59
CA ALA A 330 14.50 25.93 55.90
C ALA A 330 14.39 27.47 55.93
N ARG A 331 14.11 28.14 54.80
CA ARG A 331 14.20 29.62 54.71
C ARG A 331 12.88 30.38 54.54
N SER A 332 11.72 29.71 54.50
CA SER A 332 10.42 30.38 54.29
C SER A 332 9.60 30.61 55.56
N SER A 333 10.19 30.51 56.76
CA SER A 333 9.48 30.79 58.03
C SER A 333 10.17 31.91 58.82
N ILE A 334 10.15 33.14 58.29
CA ILE A 334 10.42 34.34 59.08
C ILE A 334 9.19 35.25 59.02
N LYS A 335 8.39 35.13 60.08
CA LYS A 335 7.70 36.16 60.87
C LYS A 335 7.09 37.34 60.11
N ALA A 336 5.76 37.32 60.02
CA ALA A 336 4.93 38.51 60.08
C ALA A 336 4.17 38.46 61.41
N GLU A 337 4.60 39.24 62.41
CA GLU A 337 3.74 39.65 63.52
C GLU A 337 4.05 41.10 63.92
N HIS A 338 2.95 41.76 64.30
CA HIS A 338 2.68 43.15 64.64
C HIS A 338 3.62 43.85 65.62
#